data_AF-A0A1C0A793-F1
#
_entry.id   AF-A0A1C0A793-F1
#
_cell.length_a   1.000
_cell.length_b   1.000
_cell.length_c   1.000
_cell.angle_alpha   90.00
_cell.angle_beta   90.00
_cell.angle_gamma   90.00
#
_symmetry.space_group_name_H-M   'P 1'
#
loop_
_entity.id
_entity.type
_entity.pdbx_description
1 polymer ?
#
loop_
_entity_poly.entity_id
_entity_poly.type
_entity_poly.pdbx_seq_one_letter_code
_entity_poly.pdbx_strand_id
1 'polypeptide(L)'
;MAKKLNTLKMVIKNIKLASNYISDPQVPLMKKVLLLFPLIYIISPLDLVPEILLPFLGWLDDTAIALAVWNYMFNLINKYEQNKDNDYTLDDDEYKIE
;
A
#
# COMPACT_ATOMS: atom_id res chain seq x y z
N MET A 1 -17.73 1.30 -42.63
CA MET A 1 -18.87 1.81 -41.83
C MET A 1 -19.55 0.74 -40.97
N ALA A 2 -19.85 -0.46 -41.50
CA ALA A 2 -20.56 -1.53 -40.77
C ALA A 2 -19.85 -2.09 -39.50
N LYS A 3 -18.51 -2.11 -39.49
CA LYS A 3 -17.72 -2.62 -38.35
C LYS A 3 -17.96 -1.85 -37.04
N LYS A 4 -18.17 -0.52 -37.15
CA LYS A 4 -18.41 0.40 -36.03
C LYS A 4 -19.80 0.22 -35.39
N LEU A 5 -20.77 -0.28 -36.17
CA LEU A 5 -22.12 -0.55 -35.69
C LEU A 5 -22.17 -1.82 -34.83
N ASN A 6 -21.37 -2.84 -35.19
CA ASN A 6 -21.28 -4.08 -34.44
C ASN A 6 -20.52 -3.90 -33.11
N THR A 7 -19.49 -3.07 -33.08
CA THR A 7 -18.78 -2.73 -31.83
C THR A 7 -19.69 -2.02 -30.83
N LEU A 8 -20.52 -1.08 -31.29
CA LEU A 8 -21.46 -0.38 -30.42
C LEU A 8 -22.51 -1.31 -29.84
N LYS A 9 -23.10 -2.18 -30.68
CA LYS A 9 -24.07 -3.20 -30.22
C LYS A 9 -23.46 -4.14 -29.16
N MET A 10 -22.19 -4.50 -29.33
CA MET A 10 -21.46 -5.34 -28.37
C MET A 10 -21.25 -4.63 -27.03
N VAL A 11 -20.85 -3.36 -27.04
CA VAL A 11 -20.69 -2.56 -25.81
C VAL A 11 -22.01 -2.43 -25.06
N ILE A 12 -23.11 -2.12 -25.75
CA ILE A 12 -24.45 -2.02 -25.14
C ILE A 12 -24.88 -3.36 -24.54
N LYS A 13 -24.64 -4.48 -25.24
CA LYS A 13 -24.92 -5.83 -24.73
C LYS A 13 -24.13 -6.10 -23.45
N ASN A 14 -22.84 -5.76 -23.42
CA ASN A 14 -21.98 -6.00 -22.25
C ASN A 14 -22.39 -5.13 -21.05
N ILE A 15 -22.78 -3.88 -21.27
CA ILE A 15 -23.34 -3.02 -20.22
C ILE A 15 -24.62 -3.63 -19.65
N LYS A 16 -25.52 -4.13 -20.51
CA LYS A 16 -26.75 -4.80 -20.06
C LYS A 16 -26.46 -6.06 -19.25
N LEU A 17 -25.47 -6.86 -19.66
CA LEU A 17 -25.04 -8.03 -18.91
C LEU A 17 -24.45 -7.67 -17.55
N ALA A 18 -23.61 -6.63 -17.48
CA ALA A 18 -23.06 -6.14 -16.21
C ALA A 18 -24.17 -5.62 -15.27
N SER A 19 -25.16 -4.90 -15.81
CA SER A 19 -26.32 -4.44 -15.04
C SER A 19 -27.15 -5.61 -14.48
N ASN A 20 -27.41 -6.63 -15.30
CA ASN A 20 -28.08 -7.85 -14.85
C ASN A 20 -27.27 -8.57 -13.77
N TYR A 21 -25.95 -8.68 -13.94
CA TYR A 21 -25.04 -9.32 -12.97
C TYR A 21 -25.05 -8.65 -11.60
N ILE A 22 -25.06 -7.31 -11.57
CA ILE A 22 -25.13 -6.54 -10.31
C ILE A 22 -26.52 -6.68 -9.66
N SER A 23 -27.58 -6.75 -10.48
CA SER A 23 -28.97 -6.83 -10.00
C SER A 23 -29.38 -8.25 -9.58
N ASP A 24 -28.62 -9.28 -9.99
CA ASP A 24 -28.93 -10.68 -9.73
C ASP A 24 -28.72 -11.02 -8.22
N PRO A 25 -29.77 -11.43 -7.49
CA PRO A 25 -29.66 -11.80 -6.08
C PRO A 25 -28.85 -13.07 -5.83
N GLN A 26 -28.63 -13.91 -6.84
CA GLN A 26 -27.81 -15.13 -6.72
C GLN A 26 -26.30 -14.84 -6.74
N VAL A 27 -25.89 -13.66 -7.20
CA VAL A 27 -24.49 -13.27 -7.23
C VAL A 27 -24.04 -12.83 -5.84
N PRO A 28 -23.01 -13.46 -5.24
CA PRO A 28 -22.47 -13.06 -3.95
C PRO A 28 -22.04 -11.59 -3.93
N LEU A 29 -22.35 -10.89 -2.84
CA LEU A 29 -22.10 -9.46 -2.67
C LEU A 29 -20.62 -9.10 -2.93
N MET A 30 -19.68 -9.93 -2.47
CA MET A 30 -18.24 -9.73 -2.72
C MET A 30 -17.88 -9.67 -4.21
N LYS A 31 -18.53 -10.47 -5.07
CA LYS A 31 -18.25 -10.44 -6.51
C LYS A 31 -18.80 -9.18 -7.17
N LYS A 32 -19.93 -8.66 -6.68
CA LYS A 32 -20.49 -7.37 -7.13
C LYS A 32 -19.57 -6.21 -6.72
N VAL A 33 -19.09 -6.24 -5.49
CA VAL A 33 -18.12 -5.25 -4.98
C VAL A 33 -16.85 -5.28 -5.81
N LEU A 34 -16.30 -6.46 -6.11
CA LEU A 34 -15.08 -6.58 -6.92
C LEU A 34 -15.24 -6.01 -8.34
N LEU A 35 -16.44 -6.14 -8.93
CA LEU A 35 -16.76 -5.55 -10.24
C LEU A 35 -16.92 -4.03 -10.18
N LEU A 36 -17.54 -3.51 -9.12
CA LEU A 36 -17.84 -2.09 -8.96
C LEU A 36 -16.66 -1.28 -8.41
N PHE A 37 -15.78 -1.89 -7.61
CA PHE A 37 -14.67 -1.23 -6.93
C PHE A 37 -13.74 -0.44 -7.87
N PRO A 38 -13.30 -0.99 -9.02
CA PRO A 38 -12.49 -0.23 -9.97
C PRO A 38 -13.24 0.95 -10.62
N LEU A 39 -14.55 0.81 -10.84
CA LEU A 39 -15.38 1.89 -11.41
C LEU A 39 -15.55 3.04 -10.42
N ILE A 40 -15.80 2.68 -9.16
CA ILE A 40 -15.85 3.63 -8.04
C ILE A 40 -14.52 4.35 -7.91
N TYR A 41 -13.39 3.62 -8.00
CA TYR A 41 -12.05 4.20 -7.98
C TYR A 41 -11.80 5.18 -9.14
N ILE A 42 -12.35 4.93 -10.33
CA ILE A 42 -12.21 5.87 -11.47
C ILE A 42 -13.01 7.16 -11.24
N ILE A 43 -14.22 7.06 -10.65
CA ILE A 43 -15.11 8.20 -10.43
C ILE A 43 -14.64 9.04 -9.23
N SER A 44 -14.23 8.38 -8.15
CA SER A 44 -13.66 9.01 -6.97
C SER A 44 -12.60 8.06 -6.37
N PRO A 45 -11.31 8.25 -6.71
CA PRO A 45 -10.27 7.31 -6.31
C PRO A 45 -10.03 7.20 -4.80
N LEU A 46 -10.67 8.01 -3.95
CA LEU A 46 -10.14 8.26 -2.61
C LEU A 46 -11.17 8.50 -1.49
N ASP A 47 -12.48 8.61 -1.76
CA ASP A 47 -13.42 8.99 -0.68
C ASP A 47 -14.04 7.80 0.09
N LEU A 48 -13.58 6.56 -0.21
CA LEU A 48 -14.12 5.31 0.36
C LEU A 48 -13.06 4.37 0.94
N VAL A 49 -11.79 4.78 0.92
CA VAL A 49 -10.83 4.24 1.89
C VAL A 49 -11.05 5.14 3.11
N PRO A 50 -11.90 4.76 4.08
CA PRO A 50 -11.94 5.51 5.31
C PRO A 50 -10.51 5.60 5.83
N GLU A 51 -10.16 6.75 6.42
CA GLU A 51 -8.92 6.99 7.18
C GLU A 51 -8.61 5.90 8.24
N ILE A 52 -9.48 4.90 8.39
CA ILE A 52 -9.41 3.69 9.20
C ILE A 52 -8.53 2.58 8.58
N LEU A 53 -8.36 2.51 7.25
CA LEU A 53 -7.49 1.48 6.61
C LEU A 53 -6.04 1.93 6.43
N LEU A 54 -5.80 3.23 6.30
CA LEU A 54 -4.47 3.85 6.20
C LEU A 54 -3.67 4.04 7.52
N PRO A 55 -4.25 4.11 8.74
CA PRO A 55 -3.47 4.33 9.94
C PRO A 55 -2.64 3.07 10.26
N PHE A 56 -3.16 1.88 9.90
CA PHE A 56 -2.50 0.60 10.08
C PHE A 56 -1.41 0.27 9.05
N LEU A 57 -1.30 1.03 7.96
CA LEU A 57 -0.21 0.86 7.00
C LEU A 57 0.84 1.97 7.16
N GLY A 58 0.41 3.20 7.48
CA GLY A 58 1.32 4.33 7.72
C GLY A 58 2.18 4.17 8.96
N TRP A 59 1.62 3.74 10.10
CA TRP A 59 2.36 3.54 11.35
C TRP A 59 3.46 2.44 11.29
N LEU A 60 3.36 1.51 10.33
CA LEU A 60 4.24 0.34 10.29
C LEU A 60 5.63 0.73 9.81
N ASP A 61 5.72 1.69 8.90
CA ASP A 61 6.98 2.21 8.38
C ASP A 61 7.71 3.03 9.44
N ASP A 62 7.02 3.97 10.08
CA ASP A 62 7.58 4.80 11.16
C ASP A 62 8.05 3.97 12.37
N THR A 63 7.30 2.94 12.74
CA THR A 63 7.67 2.05 13.87
C THR A 63 8.87 1.17 13.55
N ALA A 64 8.98 0.69 12.30
CA ALA A 64 10.15 -0.08 11.86
C ALA A 64 11.42 0.79 11.91
N ILE A 65 11.35 2.03 11.42
CA ILE A 65 12.47 2.99 11.47
C ILE A 65 12.83 3.32 12.93
N ALA A 66 11.84 3.60 13.77
CA ALA A 66 12.08 3.91 15.19
C ALA A 66 12.76 2.75 15.93
N LEU A 67 12.33 1.52 15.69
CA LEU A 67 12.96 0.34 16.29
C LEU A 67 14.38 0.10 15.76
N ALA A 68 14.62 0.32 14.48
CA ALA A 68 15.96 0.19 13.90
C ALA A 68 16.93 1.21 14.52
N VAL A 69 16.52 2.48 14.60
CA VAL A 69 17.31 3.55 15.23
C VAL A 69 17.52 3.27 16.71
N TRP A 70 16.49 2.83 17.43
CA TRP A 70 16.59 2.47 18.84
C TRP A 70 17.62 1.37 19.09
N ASN A 71 17.56 0.28 18.30
CA ASN A 71 18.54 -0.80 18.41
C ASN A 71 19.95 -0.33 18.06
N TYR A 72 20.11 0.49 17.03
CA TYR A 72 21.40 1.05 16.66
C TYR A 72 22.00 1.90 17.79
N MET A 73 21.21 2.83 18.36
CA MET A 73 21.63 3.65 19.49
C MET A 73 21.96 2.84 20.73
N PHE A 74 21.14 1.84 21.05
CA PHE A 74 21.40 0.95 22.19
C PHE A 74 22.71 0.18 22.00
N ASN A 75 23.00 -0.26 20.78
CA ASN A 75 24.25 -0.91 20.45
C ASN A 75 25.46 0.05 20.57
N LEU A 76 25.31 1.32 20.16
CA LEU A 76 26.34 2.34 20.35
C LEU A 76 26.61 2.63 21.83
N ILE A 77 25.56 2.75 22.64
CA ILE A 77 25.67 2.99 24.07
C ILE A 77 26.34 1.80 24.77
N ASN A 78 25.91 0.57 24.45
CA ASN A 78 26.53 -0.63 25.01
C ASN A 78 27.99 -0.77 24.58
N LYS A 79 28.33 -0.43 23.33
CA LYS A 79 29.71 -0.39 22.87
C LYS A 79 30.51 0.69 23.59
N TYR A 80 29.94 1.87 23.82
CA TYR A 80 30.58 2.92 24.61
C TYR A 80 30.80 2.50 26.06
N GLU A 81 29.84 1.81 26.68
CA GLU A 81 29.96 1.27 28.04
C GLU A 81 31.02 0.16 28.10
N GLN A 82 31.02 -0.79 27.16
CA GLN A 82 32.04 -1.85 27.05
C GLN A 82 33.44 -1.30 26.73
N ASN A 83 33.53 -0.24 25.92
CA ASN A 83 34.79 0.46 25.62
C ASN A 83 35.19 1.46 26.71
N LYS A 84 34.35 1.69 27.73
CA LYS A 84 34.77 2.45 28.92
C LYS A 84 35.61 1.61 29.87
N ASP A 85 35.48 0.28 29.77
CA ASP A 85 36.31 -0.70 30.47
C ASP A 85 37.58 -1.10 29.70
N ASN A 86 37.70 -0.77 28.41
CA ASN A 86 38.91 -0.95 27.60
C ASN A 86 39.17 0.33 26.79
N ASP A 87 40.17 1.11 27.20
CA ASP A 87 40.62 2.36 26.57
C ASP A 87 40.71 2.27 25.02
N TYR A 88 39.95 3.07 24.27
CA TYR A 88 40.06 3.17 22.81
C TYR A 88 40.10 4.62 22.31
N THR A 89 41.15 4.90 21.53
CA THR A 89 41.42 6.12 20.79
C THR A 89 40.49 6.28 19.58
N LEU A 90 39.98 7.50 19.41
CA LEU A 90 39.08 7.93 18.34
C LEU A 90 39.83 8.11 17.01
N ASP A 91 40.14 7.03 16.27
CA ASP A 91 40.84 7.19 14.98
C ASP A 91 40.26 6.42 13.77
N ASP A 92 39.27 5.53 13.89
CA ASP A 92 39.04 4.54 12.80
C ASP A 92 37.78 4.68 11.94
N ASP A 93 37.05 5.80 11.97
CA ASP A 93 35.91 5.98 11.04
C ASP A 93 36.09 7.24 10.16
N GLU A 94 37.18 7.26 9.40
CA GLU A 94 37.39 8.15 8.26
C GLU A 94 36.31 7.86 7.18
N TYR A 95 35.47 8.86 6.91
CA TYR A 95 34.49 8.87 5.82
C TYR A 95 35.13 8.50 4.48
N LYS A 96 34.60 7.47 3.79
CA LYS A 96 34.77 7.31 2.34
C LYS A 96 33.46 7.14 1.60
N ILE A 97 33.32 8.03 0.63
CA ILE A 97 32.20 8.32 -0.27
C ILE A 97 32.36 7.47 -1.54
N GLU A 98 31.27 6.92 -2.05
CA GLU A 98 31.00 6.81 -3.50
C GLU A 98 29.62 7.40 -3.80
#